data_AF-A0A9P5RN05-F1
#
_entry.id   AF-A0A9P5RN05-F1
#
_cell.length_a   1.000
_cell.length_b   1.000
_cell.length_c   1.000
_cell.angle_alpha   90.00
_cell.angle_beta   90.00
_cell.angle_gamma   90.00
#
_symmetry.space_group_name_H-M   'P 1'
#
loop_
_entity.id
_entity.type
_entity.pdbx_description
1 polymer ?
#
loop_
_entity_poly.entity_id
_entity_poly.type
_entity_poly.pdbx_seq_one_letter_code
_entity_poly.pdbx_strand_id
1 'polypeptide(L)'
;MNQSNAHTYTSSSSLFHRYLRVFGVTTLDVVRSSTFVNHIKPQFEPQSNRITVVGGHSGATIVPILSQIKQVTFTREEIKALTHRIQFGGVKAKDGAGSATLSMAYAGARFTTSLLEASVRGKRGLVESTYIHLKGNAGAEWNARLTGLEYFAQDVELGPEGVANVLALPDLSAEEQALVKIAVGELKGNITKGVDFVAAAPAAKL
;
A
#
# COMPACT_ATOMS: atom_id res chain seq x y z
N MET A 1 -38.58 -26.77 17.40
CA MET A 1 -37.98 -26.84 16.05
C MET A 1 -37.43 -25.46 15.72
N ASN A 2 -36.11 -25.36 15.64
CA ASN A 2 -35.34 -24.13 15.43
C ASN A 2 -35.72 -23.46 14.11
N GLN A 3 -36.16 -22.20 14.16
CA GLN A 3 -36.12 -21.33 12.99
C GLN A 3 -34.72 -20.72 12.92
N SER A 4 -34.03 -21.00 11.81
CA SER A 4 -32.68 -20.53 11.51
C SER A 4 -32.69 -19.02 11.22
N ASN A 5 -31.96 -18.27 12.04
CA ASN A 5 -31.61 -16.87 11.83
C ASN A 5 -30.72 -16.72 10.58
N ALA A 6 -31.32 -16.44 9.43
CA ALA A 6 -30.63 -15.79 8.33
C ALA A 6 -30.54 -14.28 8.65
N HIS A 7 -29.56 -13.88 9.46
CA HIS A 7 -29.22 -12.47 9.63
C HIS A 7 -28.62 -11.93 8.33
N THR A 8 -29.44 -11.27 7.53
CA THR A 8 -29.00 -10.42 6.42
C THR A 8 -28.28 -9.19 6.97
N TYR A 9 -26.96 -9.27 7.12
CA TYR A 9 -26.09 -8.13 7.42
C TYR A 9 -26.05 -7.17 6.23
N THR A 10 -27.02 -6.26 6.17
CA THR A 10 -27.08 -5.16 5.20
C THR A 10 -27.38 -3.82 5.88
N SER A 11 -26.75 -3.57 7.04
CA SER A 11 -26.64 -2.18 7.53
C SER A 11 -25.41 -1.52 6.90
N SER A 12 -25.56 -0.28 6.45
CA SER A 12 -24.47 0.57 5.95
C SER A 12 -23.25 0.55 6.88
N SER A 13 -23.46 0.51 8.21
CA SER A 13 -22.40 0.40 9.22
C SER A 13 -21.56 -0.88 9.15
N SER A 14 -22.15 -2.03 8.79
CA SER A 14 -21.42 -3.30 8.67
C SER A 14 -20.51 -3.37 7.45
N LEU A 15 -20.85 -2.67 6.37
CA LEU A 15 -20.03 -2.54 5.17
C LEU A 15 -18.83 -1.61 5.42
N PHE A 16 -19.03 -0.50 6.13
CA PHE A 16 -17.94 0.39 6.53
C PHE A 16 -16.90 -0.32 7.41
N HIS A 17 -17.34 -1.20 8.33
CA HIS A 17 -16.44 -2.00 9.17
C HIS A 17 -15.57 -2.98 8.38
N ARG A 18 -16.02 -3.41 7.19
CA ARG A 18 -15.29 -4.36 6.34
C ARG A 18 -14.11 -3.70 5.63
N TYR A 19 -14.26 -2.45 5.17
CA TYR A 19 -13.18 -1.76 4.45
C TYR A 19 -11.96 -1.46 5.32
N LEU A 20 -12.15 -1.32 6.64
CA LEU A 20 -11.06 -1.11 7.59
C LEU A 20 -10.13 -2.33 7.72
N ARG A 21 -10.57 -3.51 7.29
CA ARG A 21 -9.90 -4.80 7.53
C ARG A 21 -9.42 -5.50 6.26
N VAL A 22 -9.49 -4.83 5.11
CA VAL A 22 -9.00 -5.37 3.83
C VAL A 22 -7.77 -4.59 3.41
N PHE A 23 -6.65 -5.31 3.28
CA PHE A 23 -5.34 -4.74 3.00
C PHE A 23 -4.69 -5.42 1.80
N GLY A 24 -4.28 -4.63 0.81
CA GLY A 24 -3.29 -5.04 -0.16
C GLY A 24 -1.90 -4.84 0.42
N VAL A 25 -1.17 -5.93 0.63
CA VAL A 25 0.16 -5.90 1.23
C VAL A 25 1.18 -5.40 0.22
N THR A 26 1.59 -4.13 0.34
CA THR A 26 2.61 -3.48 -0.51
C THR A 26 3.96 -3.32 0.22
N THR A 27 4.11 -3.92 1.39
CA THR A 27 5.29 -3.81 2.27
C THR A 27 6.59 -4.22 1.58
N LEU A 28 6.54 -5.09 0.56
CA LEU A 28 7.72 -5.45 -0.21
C LEU A 28 8.34 -4.24 -0.92
N ASP A 29 7.54 -3.26 -1.34
CA ASP A 29 8.05 -2.05 -1.99
C ASP A 29 8.74 -1.14 -0.98
N VAL A 30 8.22 -1.05 0.24
CA VAL A 30 8.88 -0.36 1.36
C VAL A 30 10.22 -1.02 1.68
N VAL A 31 10.24 -2.35 1.79
CA VAL A 31 11.48 -3.12 2.05
C VAL A 31 12.50 -2.89 0.94
N ARG A 32 12.10 -3.02 -0.34
CA ARG A 32 12.97 -2.75 -1.49
C ARG A 32 13.50 -1.33 -1.49
N SER A 33 12.64 -0.35 -1.25
CA SER A 33 13.01 1.06 -1.20
C SER A 33 14.07 1.29 -0.12
N SER A 34 13.81 0.84 1.11
CA SER A 34 14.75 1.00 2.22
C SER A 34 16.09 0.32 1.94
N THR A 35 16.08 -0.91 1.41
CA THR A 35 17.30 -1.64 1.04
C THR A 35 18.09 -0.93 -0.06
N PHE A 36 17.44 -0.49 -1.14
CA PHE A 36 18.13 0.13 -2.26
C PHE A 36 18.66 1.52 -1.93
N VAL A 37 17.95 2.29 -1.11
CA VAL A 37 18.48 3.56 -0.59
C VAL A 37 19.70 3.32 0.28
N ASN A 38 19.66 2.38 1.24
CA ASN A 38 20.81 2.07 2.08
C ASN A 38 22.05 1.64 1.27
N HIS A 39 21.87 0.91 0.16
CA HIS A 39 23.00 0.52 -0.70
C HIS A 39 23.79 1.69 -1.30
N ILE A 40 23.13 2.81 -1.60
CA ILE A 40 23.80 3.98 -2.19
C ILE A 40 24.01 5.12 -1.17
N LYS A 41 23.27 5.10 -0.06
CA LYS A 41 23.34 6.05 1.04
C LYS A 41 23.39 5.27 2.37
N PRO A 42 24.56 4.75 2.78
CA PRO A 42 24.70 3.91 3.98
C PRO A 42 24.28 4.58 5.29
N GLN A 43 24.20 5.92 5.31
CA GLN A 43 23.69 6.70 6.45
C GLN A 43 22.19 6.50 6.69
N PHE A 44 21.45 6.02 5.69
CA PHE A 44 20.06 5.61 5.85
C PHE A 44 20.01 4.17 6.39
N GLU A 45 19.58 3.98 7.63
CA GLU A 45 19.47 2.66 8.26
C GLU A 45 18.07 2.06 8.10
N PRO A 46 17.90 0.93 7.36
CA PRO A 46 16.60 0.32 7.09
C PRO A 46 15.88 -0.27 8.31
N GLN A 47 16.61 -0.51 9.41
CA GLN A 47 16.06 -1.10 10.63
C GLN A 47 15.36 -0.06 11.51
N SER A 48 15.86 1.19 11.48
CA SER A 48 15.35 2.31 12.27
C SER A 48 14.50 3.27 11.42
N ASN A 49 14.61 3.22 10.09
CA ASN A 49 13.91 4.11 9.17
C ASN A 49 13.13 3.33 8.10
N ARG A 50 12.01 3.90 7.68
CA ARG A 50 11.20 3.41 6.56
C ARG A 50 11.00 4.50 5.51
N ILE A 51 10.85 4.08 4.27
CA ILE A 51 10.48 4.96 3.16
C ILE A 51 8.99 4.79 2.91
N THR A 52 8.26 5.90 2.86
CA THR A 52 6.86 5.90 2.45
C THR A 52 6.78 5.55 0.97
N VAL A 53 5.95 4.56 0.63
CA VAL A 53 5.68 4.16 -0.75
C VAL A 53 4.18 4.21 -0.98
N VAL A 54 3.76 4.94 -2.01
CA VAL A 54 2.35 5.20 -2.30
C VAL A 54 1.99 4.72 -3.71
N GLY A 55 0.70 4.76 -4.06
CA GLY A 55 0.22 4.37 -5.38
C GLY A 55 -0.34 2.95 -5.43
N GLY A 56 0.31 2.06 -6.16
CA GLY A 56 -0.07 0.67 -6.37
C GLY A 56 1.05 -0.30 -6.02
N HIS A 57 1.03 -1.49 -6.63
CA HIS A 57 2.01 -2.57 -6.38
C HIS A 57 2.57 -3.19 -7.68
N SER A 58 2.52 -2.46 -8.80
CA SER A 58 3.00 -2.96 -10.09
C SER A 58 3.64 -1.87 -10.94
N GLY A 59 4.92 -2.03 -11.28
CA GLY A 59 5.63 -1.16 -12.21
C GLY A 59 5.52 0.32 -11.83
N ALA A 60 5.07 1.14 -12.79
CA ALA A 60 4.99 2.59 -12.63
C ALA A 60 3.95 3.05 -11.58
N THR A 61 3.07 2.16 -11.12
CA THR A 61 2.15 2.47 -10.02
C THR A 61 2.85 2.59 -8.67
N ILE A 62 4.06 2.04 -8.51
CA ILE A 62 4.82 2.09 -7.27
C ILE A 62 5.55 3.44 -7.18
N VAL A 63 5.23 4.27 -6.21
CA VAL A 63 5.81 5.61 -6.05
C VAL A 63 6.54 5.74 -4.70
N PRO A 64 7.87 5.56 -4.68
CA PRO A 64 8.66 5.81 -3.47
C PRO A 64 8.81 7.31 -3.23
N ILE A 65 8.49 7.77 -2.02
CA ILE A 65 8.66 9.18 -1.64
C ILE A 65 10.06 9.36 -1.04
N LEU A 66 11.02 9.70 -1.90
CA LEU A 66 12.43 9.85 -1.54
C LEU A 66 12.73 11.26 -0.99
N SER A 67 11.92 12.26 -1.36
CA SER A 67 12.05 13.64 -0.90
C SER A 67 11.91 13.82 0.61
N GLN A 68 11.25 12.86 1.28
CA GLN A 68 10.99 12.89 2.72
C GLN A 68 12.13 12.30 3.57
N ILE A 69 13.18 11.77 2.93
CA ILE A 69 14.32 11.19 3.63
C ILE A 69 15.26 12.33 4.05
N LYS A 70 15.19 12.72 5.33
CA LYS A 70 15.93 13.88 5.87
C LYS A 70 17.41 13.60 6.14
N GLN A 71 17.79 12.34 6.27
CA GLN A 71 19.13 11.93 6.67
C GLN A 71 20.16 12.09 5.55
N VAL A 72 19.71 12.10 4.29
CA VAL A 72 20.57 12.03 3.11
C VAL A 72 20.01 12.88 1.98
N THR A 73 20.89 13.37 1.10
CA THR A 73 20.50 14.08 -0.12
C THR A 73 20.74 13.20 -1.34
N PHE A 74 19.91 13.41 -2.37
CA PHE A 74 20.00 12.69 -3.63
C PHE A 74 20.22 13.65 -4.79
N THR A 75 21.00 13.21 -5.78
CA THR A 75 20.98 13.85 -7.10
C THR A 75 19.75 13.42 -7.88
N ARG A 76 19.42 14.15 -8.94
CA ARG A 76 18.29 13.82 -9.82
C ARG A 76 18.48 12.46 -10.48
N GLU A 77 19.71 12.11 -10.84
CA GLU A 77 20.10 10.84 -11.46
C GLU A 77 19.92 9.69 -10.45
N GLU A 78 20.30 9.89 -9.19
CA GLU A 78 20.09 8.91 -8.12
C GLU A 78 18.60 8.65 -7.88
N ILE A 79 17.77 9.71 -7.79
CA ILE A 79 16.32 9.59 -7.65
C ILE A 79 15.74 8.76 -8.81
N LYS A 80 16.08 9.11 -10.06
CA LYS A 80 15.57 8.41 -11.24
C LYS A 80 15.99 6.93 -11.25
N ALA A 81 17.25 6.64 -10.96
CA ALA A 81 17.78 5.28 -10.94
C ALA A 81 17.15 4.44 -9.81
N LEU A 82 17.01 5.01 -8.61
CA LEU A 82 16.35 4.37 -7.48
C LEU A 82 14.88 4.09 -7.76
N THR A 83 14.12 5.08 -8.20
CA THR A 83 12.69 4.91 -8.51
C THR A 83 12.50 3.81 -9.54
N HIS A 84 13.26 3.81 -10.63
CA HIS A 84 13.18 2.75 -11.64
C HIS A 84 13.54 1.37 -11.05
N ARG A 85 14.60 1.28 -10.25
CA ARG A 85 15.00 0.02 -9.60
C ARG A 85 13.94 -0.49 -8.62
N ILE A 86 13.26 0.39 -7.90
CA ILE A 86 12.18 0.06 -6.97
C ILE A 86 10.97 -0.47 -7.74
N GLN A 87 10.55 0.23 -8.80
CA GLN A 87 9.39 -0.13 -9.63
C GLN A 87 9.54 -1.47 -10.35
N PHE A 88 10.75 -1.79 -10.81
CA PHE A 88 10.99 -2.93 -11.72
C PHE A 88 11.94 -4.01 -11.16
N GLY A 89 12.39 -3.88 -9.91
CA GLY A 89 13.40 -4.77 -9.33
C GLY A 89 12.96 -6.23 -9.13
N GLY A 90 11.65 -6.50 -9.14
CA GLY A 90 11.11 -7.84 -8.84
C GLY A 90 11.26 -8.89 -9.95
N VAL A 91 11.38 -8.47 -11.21
CA VAL A 91 11.26 -9.38 -12.37
C VAL A 91 12.61 -9.66 -13.03
N LYS A 92 13.48 -8.65 -13.15
CA LYS A 92 14.76 -8.78 -13.86
C LYS A 92 15.77 -9.70 -13.17
N ALA A 93 15.72 -9.82 -11.84
CA ALA A 93 16.70 -10.61 -11.09
C ALA A 93 16.54 -12.14 -11.24
N LYS A 94 15.46 -12.61 -11.87
CA LYS A 94 15.15 -14.03 -12.05
C LYS A 94 14.98 -14.45 -13.52
N ASP A 95 15.35 -13.61 -14.49
CA ASP A 95 15.23 -13.90 -15.93
C ASP A 95 13.85 -14.48 -16.34
N GLY A 96 12.78 -14.05 -15.68
CA GLY A 96 11.43 -14.55 -15.94
C GLY A 96 11.07 -15.91 -15.32
N ALA A 97 11.98 -16.58 -14.60
CA ALA A 97 11.76 -17.87 -13.92
C ALA A 97 10.94 -17.78 -12.63
N GLY A 98 10.14 -16.72 -12.46
CA GLY A 98 9.28 -16.48 -11.30
C GLY A 98 9.54 -15.14 -10.60
N SER A 99 8.65 -14.78 -9.68
CA SER A 99 8.72 -13.53 -8.91
C SER A 99 9.46 -13.70 -7.58
N ALA A 100 9.60 -12.60 -6.83
CA ALA A 100 10.18 -12.60 -5.49
C ALA A 100 9.41 -13.51 -4.52
N THR A 101 10.08 -14.49 -3.92
CA THR A 101 9.48 -15.45 -2.98
C THR A 101 9.87 -15.16 -1.53
N LEU A 102 11.14 -15.34 -1.19
CA LEU A 102 11.63 -15.16 0.20
C LEU A 102 11.46 -13.72 0.71
N SER A 103 11.76 -12.72 -0.12
CA SER A 103 11.57 -11.32 0.27
C SER A 103 10.10 -10.94 0.40
N MET A 104 9.20 -11.54 -0.40
CA MET A 104 7.75 -11.35 -0.21
C MET A 104 7.26 -12.04 1.07
N ALA A 105 7.76 -13.24 1.39
CA ALA A 105 7.45 -13.91 2.65
C ALA A 105 7.88 -13.06 3.87
N TYR A 106 9.08 -12.49 3.83
CA TYR A 106 9.54 -11.54 4.85
C TYR A 106 8.63 -10.30 4.95
N ALA A 107 8.29 -9.67 3.82
CA ALA A 107 7.42 -8.49 3.79
C ALA A 107 6.01 -8.79 4.34
N GLY A 108 5.43 -9.93 3.96
CA GLY A 108 4.15 -10.39 4.47
C GLY A 108 4.18 -10.68 5.96
N ALA A 109 5.24 -11.34 6.46
CA ALA A 109 5.44 -11.58 7.88
C ALA A 109 5.57 -10.27 8.67
N ARG A 110 6.34 -9.30 8.15
CA ARG A 110 6.49 -7.97 8.76
C ARG A 110 5.15 -7.25 8.89
N PHE A 111 4.39 -7.14 7.79
CA PHE A 111 3.08 -6.48 7.80
C PHE A 111 2.11 -7.16 8.77
N THR A 112 2.04 -8.49 8.72
CA THR A 112 1.15 -9.27 9.58
C THR A 112 1.55 -9.12 11.05
N THR A 113 2.85 -9.04 11.36
CA THR A 113 3.33 -8.77 12.71
C THR A 113 2.87 -7.39 13.20
N SER A 114 3.02 -6.33 12.39
CA SER A 114 2.49 -5.00 12.71
C SER A 114 0.97 -5.04 12.95
N LEU A 115 0.22 -5.77 12.13
CA LEU A 115 -1.23 -5.94 12.31
C LEU A 115 -1.57 -6.67 13.61
N LEU A 116 -0.84 -7.72 13.99
CA LEU A 116 -1.06 -8.45 15.24
C LEU A 116 -0.67 -7.62 16.47
N GLU A 117 0.41 -6.85 16.40
CA GLU A 117 0.81 -5.91 17.45
C GLU A 117 -0.29 -4.85 17.68
N ALA A 118 -0.89 -4.33 16.61
CA ALA A 118 -2.01 -3.39 16.70
C ALA A 118 -3.30 -4.05 17.21
N SER A 119 -3.69 -5.17 16.61
CA SER A 119 -5.01 -5.79 16.81
C SER A 119 -5.13 -6.61 18.08
N VAL A 120 -4.09 -7.35 18.44
CA VAL A 120 -4.11 -8.28 19.58
C VAL A 120 -3.46 -7.65 20.80
N ARG A 121 -2.34 -6.95 20.62
CA ARG A 121 -1.59 -6.34 21.74
C ARG A 121 -1.99 -4.90 22.03
N GLY A 122 -2.83 -4.30 21.18
CA GLY A 122 -3.30 -2.92 21.36
C GLY A 122 -2.20 -1.86 21.21
N LYS A 123 -1.07 -2.21 20.55
CA LYS A 123 0.03 -1.27 20.34
C LYS A 123 -0.40 -0.17 19.37
N ARG A 124 -0.15 1.08 19.75
CA ARG A 124 -0.51 2.28 18.96
C ARG A 124 0.68 2.84 18.19
N GLY A 125 0.42 3.73 17.23
CA GLY A 125 1.47 4.39 16.46
C GLY A 125 2.19 3.48 15.46
N LEU A 126 1.57 2.35 15.10
CA LEU A 126 2.09 1.44 14.08
C LEU A 126 1.65 1.92 12.71
N VAL A 127 2.60 2.34 11.89
CA VAL A 127 2.35 2.90 10.55
C VAL A 127 2.90 1.97 9.48
N GLU A 128 2.07 1.62 8.50
CA GLU A 128 2.45 0.80 7.34
C GLU A 128 1.93 1.43 6.04
N SER A 129 2.69 1.31 4.95
CA SER A 129 2.15 1.59 3.62
C SER A 129 1.36 0.39 3.14
N THR A 130 0.09 0.57 2.78
CA THR A 130 -0.78 -0.52 2.33
C THR A 130 -1.86 -0.01 1.38
N TYR A 131 -2.23 -0.85 0.42
CA TYR A 131 -3.27 -0.57 -0.56
C TYR A 131 -4.65 -0.86 0.03
N ILE A 132 -5.46 0.18 0.21
CA ILE A 132 -6.76 0.09 0.89
C ILE A 132 -7.86 0.73 0.06
N HIS A 133 -9.12 0.42 0.42
CA HIS A 133 -10.28 1.16 -0.08
C HIS A 133 -10.31 2.56 0.55
N LEU A 134 -10.39 3.63 -0.24
CA LEU A 134 -10.36 5.00 0.29
C LEU A 134 -11.68 5.39 0.96
N LYS A 135 -12.83 5.02 0.39
CA LYS A 135 -14.12 5.28 1.05
C LYS A 135 -14.22 4.47 2.34
N GLY A 136 -14.71 5.11 3.41
CA GLY A 136 -14.96 4.43 4.69
C GLY A 136 -13.76 4.33 5.61
N ASN A 137 -12.58 4.75 5.16
CA ASN A 137 -11.40 4.89 6.00
C ASN A 137 -11.23 6.37 6.40
N ALA A 138 -11.23 6.66 7.70
CA ALA A 138 -11.06 8.02 8.20
C ALA A 138 -9.72 8.61 7.72
N GLY A 139 -9.73 9.85 7.22
CA GLY A 139 -8.53 10.53 6.72
C GLY A 139 -8.25 10.30 5.23
N ALA A 140 -8.94 9.37 4.59
CA ALA A 140 -8.76 9.09 3.16
C ALA A 140 -9.50 10.07 2.24
N GLU A 141 -10.36 10.94 2.76
CA GLU A 141 -11.20 11.83 1.94
C GLU A 141 -10.35 12.77 1.07
N TRP A 142 -9.24 13.26 1.60
CA TRP A 142 -8.33 14.12 0.85
C TRP A 142 -7.61 13.33 -0.25
N ASN A 143 -7.12 12.12 0.05
CA ASN A 143 -6.48 11.23 -0.91
C ASN A 143 -7.46 10.80 -2.03
N ALA A 144 -8.71 10.53 -1.67
CA ALA A 144 -9.77 10.19 -2.63
C ALA A 144 -10.07 11.36 -3.57
N ARG A 145 -10.11 12.59 -3.06
CA ARG A 145 -10.30 13.79 -3.88
C ARG A 145 -9.11 14.07 -4.79
N LEU A 146 -7.89 13.88 -4.28
CA LEU A 146 -6.66 14.13 -5.04
C LEU A 146 -6.49 13.13 -6.19
N THR A 147 -6.77 11.84 -5.93
CA THR A 147 -6.53 10.76 -6.89
C THR A 147 -7.75 10.47 -7.76
N GLY A 148 -8.97 10.69 -7.26
CA GLY A 148 -10.20 10.26 -7.91
C GLY A 148 -10.37 8.74 -7.97
N LEU A 149 -9.64 7.98 -7.16
CA LEU A 149 -9.66 6.52 -7.14
C LEU A 149 -10.44 5.96 -5.95
N GLU A 150 -10.89 4.72 -6.07
CA GLU A 150 -11.52 3.98 -4.96
C GLU A 150 -10.50 3.26 -4.08
N TYR A 151 -9.32 2.97 -4.62
CA TYR A 151 -8.25 2.28 -3.93
C TYR A 151 -6.90 2.94 -4.20
N PHE A 152 -6.05 3.01 -3.18
CA PHE A 152 -4.70 3.58 -3.29
C PHE A 152 -3.83 3.10 -2.12
N ALA A 153 -2.54 2.91 -2.37
CA ALA A 153 -1.54 2.62 -1.35
C ALA A 153 -1.04 3.91 -0.72
N GLN A 154 -1.07 3.95 0.61
CA GLN A 154 -0.60 5.09 1.39
C GLN A 154 -0.30 4.63 2.83
N ASP A 155 0.27 5.54 3.61
CA ASP A 155 0.54 5.29 5.02
C ASP A 155 -0.75 5.30 5.84
N VAL A 156 -0.94 4.25 6.63
CA VAL A 156 -2.07 4.11 7.54
C VAL A 156 -1.56 3.81 8.94
N GLU A 157 -2.20 4.37 9.96
CA GLU A 157 -2.05 3.91 11.33
C GLU A 157 -2.95 2.68 11.54
N LEU A 158 -2.35 1.59 12.03
CA LEU A 158 -3.06 0.37 12.39
C LEU A 158 -3.59 0.47 13.83
N GLY A 159 -4.76 -0.13 14.07
CA GLY A 159 -5.37 -0.23 15.40
C GLY A 159 -6.13 -1.53 15.61
N PRO A 160 -6.84 -1.65 16.77
CA PRO A 160 -7.56 -2.85 17.16
C PRO A 160 -8.53 -3.39 16.09
N GLU A 161 -9.15 -2.48 15.35
CA GLU A 161 -10.23 -2.76 14.40
C GLU A 161 -9.79 -2.75 12.93
N GLY A 162 -8.48 -2.69 12.66
CA GLY A 162 -7.92 -2.56 11.31
C GLY A 162 -7.25 -1.20 11.11
N VAL A 163 -7.56 -0.51 10.00
CA VAL A 163 -7.11 0.87 9.79
C VAL A 163 -7.73 1.79 10.85
N ALA A 164 -6.90 2.41 11.67
CA ALA A 164 -7.33 3.40 12.65
C ALA A 164 -7.47 4.79 12.02
N ASN A 165 -6.48 5.17 11.20
CA ASN A 165 -6.48 6.44 10.48
C ASN A 165 -5.62 6.34 9.22
N VAL A 166 -6.05 7.00 8.16
CA VAL A 166 -5.25 7.22 6.96
C VAL A 166 -4.47 8.51 7.13
N LEU A 167 -3.16 8.44 6.89
CA LEU A 167 -2.31 9.61 6.96
C LEU A 167 -2.39 10.40 5.66
N ALA A 168 -2.33 11.72 5.78
CA ALA A 168 -2.20 12.60 4.62
C ALA A 168 -0.92 12.25 3.85
N LEU A 169 -0.93 12.43 2.53
CA LEU A 169 0.32 12.30 1.79
C LEU A 169 1.31 13.35 2.30
N PRO A 170 2.59 12.97 2.43
CA PRO A 170 3.62 13.94 2.74
C PRO A 170 3.77 14.93 1.57
N ASP A 171 4.51 16.02 1.81
CA ASP A 171 4.88 16.94 0.75
C ASP A 171 5.64 16.20 -0.37
N LEU A 172 5.22 16.40 -1.61
CA LEU A 172 5.78 15.70 -2.76
C LEU A 172 6.63 16.66 -3.60
N SER A 173 7.79 16.18 -4.05
CA SER A 173 8.57 16.89 -5.07
C SER A 173 7.81 16.95 -6.41
N ALA A 174 8.23 17.83 -7.31
CA ALA A 174 7.61 17.94 -8.64
C ALA A 174 7.69 16.61 -9.42
N GLU A 175 8.82 15.90 -9.32
CA GLU A 175 9.01 14.58 -9.90
C GLU A 175 8.08 13.53 -9.27
N GLU A 176 7.91 13.53 -7.95
CA GLU A 176 7.03 12.60 -7.24
C GLU A 176 5.55 12.85 -7.58
N GLN A 177 5.14 14.11 -7.70
CA GLN A 177 3.80 14.47 -8.17
C GLN A 177 3.53 13.94 -9.59
N ALA A 178 4.52 14.04 -10.48
CA ALA A 178 4.42 13.48 -11.82
C ALA A 178 4.29 11.95 -11.80
N LEU A 179 5.05 11.26 -10.93
CA LEU A 179 4.93 9.80 -10.74
C LEU A 179 3.57 9.40 -10.18
N VAL A 180 3.04 10.12 -9.18
CA VAL A 180 1.68 9.89 -8.64
C VAL A 180 0.65 10.05 -9.75
N LYS A 181 0.76 11.06 -10.61
CA LYS A 181 -0.17 11.24 -11.75
C LYS A 181 -0.14 10.06 -12.72
N ILE A 182 1.04 9.54 -13.03
CA ILE A 182 1.21 8.34 -13.88
C ILE A 182 0.55 7.13 -13.19
N ALA A 183 0.88 6.91 -11.91
CA ALA A 183 0.34 5.81 -11.12
C ALA A 183 -1.19 5.85 -11.06
N VAL A 184 -1.79 7.01 -10.85
CA VAL A 184 -3.25 7.20 -10.82
C VAL A 184 -3.89 6.82 -12.17
N GLY A 185 -3.28 7.22 -13.28
CA GLY A 185 -3.76 6.88 -14.62
C GLY A 185 -3.81 5.37 -14.87
N GLU A 186 -2.76 4.64 -14.51
CA GLU A 186 -2.69 3.18 -14.66
C GLU A 186 -3.61 2.45 -13.67
N LEU A 187 -3.64 2.91 -12.41
CA LEU A 187 -4.46 2.32 -11.35
C LEU A 187 -5.95 2.36 -11.68
N LYS A 188 -6.43 3.44 -12.33
CA LYS A 188 -7.83 3.52 -12.75
C LYS A 188 -8.23 2.32 -13.60
N GLY A 189 -7.40 1.94 -14.57
CA GLY A 189 -7.63 0.77 -15.41
C GLY A 189 -7.52 -0.55 -14.63
N ASN A 190 -6.55 -0.66 -13.72
CA ASN A 190 -6.35 -1.85 -12.89
C ASN A 190 -7.54 -2.11 -11.94
N ILE A 191 -8.03 -1.06 -11.28
CA ILE A 191 -9.20 -1.11 -10.39
C ILE A 191 -10.44 -1.50 -11.18
N THR A 192 -10.70 -0.83 -12.30
CA THR A 192 -11.87 -1.11 -13.16
C THR A 192 -11.88 -2.58 -13.58
N LYS A 193 -10.74 -3.10 -14.04
CA LYS A 193 -10.60 -4.51 -14.42
C LYS A 193 -10.93 -5.47 -13.27
N GLY A 194 -10.52 -5.16 -12.05
CA GLY A 194 -10.81 -5.97 -10.87
C GLY A 194 -12.29 -5.96 -10.49
N VAL A 195 -12.93 -4.79 -10.53
CA VAL A 195 -14.37 -4.62 -10.24
C VAL A 195 -15.22 -5.32 -11.31
N ASP A 196 -14.91 -5.10 -12.58
CA ASP A 196 -15.63 -5.69 -13.72
C ASP A 196 -15.56 -7.22 -13.70
N PHE A 197 -14.41 -7.78 -13.32
CA PHE A 197 -14.25 -9.23 -13.20
C PHE A 197 -15.23 -9.84 -12.19
N VAL A 198 -15.43 -9.20 -11.04
CA VAL A 198 -16.40 -9.66 -10.02
C VAL A 198 -17.83 -9.41 -10.48
N ALA A 199 -18.12 -8.27 -11.09
CA ALA A 199 -19.45 -7.93 -11.58
C ALA A 199 -19.92 -8.84 -12.73
N ALA A 200 -18.99 -9.31 -13.57
CA ALA A 200 -19.26 -10.24 -14.66
C ALA A 200 -19.37 -11.71 -14.20
N ALA A 201 -18.96 -12.04 -12.97
CA ALA A 201 -19.09 -13.38 -12.45
C ALA A 201 -20.59 -13.69 -12.17
N PRO A 202 -21.13 -14.82 -12.68
CA PRO A 202 -22.50 -15.21 -12.35
C PRO A 202 -22.63 -15.33 -10.83
N ALA A 203 -23.73 -14.79 -10.27
CA ALA A 203 -23.97 -14.83 -8.84
C ALA A 203 -23.75 -16.25 -8.32
N ALA A 204 -22.79 -16.40 -7.40
CA ALA A 204 -22.48 -17.69 -6.81
C ALA A 204 -23.78 -18.28 -6.24
N LYS A 205 -24.18 -19.47 -6.71
CA LYS A 205 -25.21 -20.27 -6.05
C LYS A 205 -24.65 -20.65 -4.68
N LEU A 206 -24.96 -19.87 -3.66
CA LEU A 206 -24.81 -20.24 -2.26
C LEU A 206 -25.97 -21.14 -1.84
#